data_AF-A0A832D8Z3-F1
#
_entry.id   AF-A0A832D8Z3-F1
#
_cell.length_a   1.000
_cell.length_b   1.000
_cell.length_c   1.000
_cell.angle_alpha   90.00
_cell.angle_beta   90.00
_cell.angle_gamma   90.00
#
_symmetry.space_group_name_H-M   'P 1'
#
loop_
_entity.id
_entity.type
_entity.pdbx_description
1 polymer ?
#
loop_
_entity_poly.entity_id
_entity_poly.type
_entity_poly.pdbx_seq_one_letter_code
_entity_poly.pdbx_strand_id
1 'polypeptide(L)'
;MRFFIFLILLTFFVSEIEESAICLEEIETKETLGFLTSHFFLEFKHSIYGGDVVLTCKVVGGKIVVKTLESDDEASISYYTDLYKPVEGKFVAEIEEKMDAVVVNEGWKVKIQGNEFETKSVSRIFPCRW
;
A
#
# COMPACT_ATOMS: atom_id res chain seq x y z
N MET A 1 2.66 4.92 47.42
CA MET A 1 3.84 4.72 46.53
C MET A 1 3.66 3.59 45.51
N ARG A 2 2.94 2.48 45.81
CA ARG A 2 2.68 1.40 44.83
C ARG A 2 1.72 1.76 43.68
N PHE A 3 0.78 2.69 43.89
CA PHE A 3 -0.16 3.14 42.87
C PHE A 3 0.48 3.99 41.75
N PHE A 4 1.54 4.74 42.08
CA PHE A 4 2.21 5.65 41.14
C PHE A 4 2.99 4.91 40.05
N ILE A 5 3.53 3.73 40.35
CA ILE A 5 4.29 2.91 39.40
C ILE A 5 3.36 2.30 38.34
N PHE A 6 2.13 1.95 38.72
CA PHE A 6 1.13 1.38 37.81
C PHE A 6 0.65 2.41 36.77
N LEU A 7 0.54 3.69 37.16
CA LEU A 7 0.13 4.78 36.27
C LEU A 7 1.18 5.11 35.19
N ILE A 8 2.47 5.04 35.55
CA ILE A 8 3.59 5.28 34.63
C ILE A 8 3.70 4.12 33.62
N LEU A 9 3.48 2.88 34.04
CA LEU A 9 3.44 1.74 33.13
C LEU A 9 2.29 1.83 32.12
N LEU A 10 1.14 2.39 32.53
CA LEU A 10 0.02 2.61 31.62
C LEU A 10 0.36 3.61 30.50
N THR A 11 1.15 4.65 30.79
CA THR A 11 1.59 5.61 29.74
C THR A 11 2.57 5.01 28.74
N PHE A 12 3.35 3.98 29.12
CA PHE A 12 4.23 3.27 28.19
C PHE A 12 3.47 2.32 27.24
N PHE A 13 2.28 1.86 27.64
CA PHE A 13 1.43 1.00 26.79
C PHE A 13 0.42 1.77 25.92
N VAL A 14 0.24 3.08 26.17
CA VAL A 14 -0.67 3.94 25.38
C VAL A 14 0.05 4.62 24.21
N SER A 15 1.38 4.65 24.18
CA SER A 15 2.12 5.07 22.99
C SER A 15 2.19 3.94 21.97
N GLU A 16 1.79 4.24 20.73
CA GLU A 16 2.01 3.46 19.50
C GLU A 16 0.92 2.47 19.05
N ILE A 17 -0.35 2.70 19.38
CA ILE A 17 -1.39 2.45 18.35
C ILE A 17 -1.46 3.71 17.50
N GLU A 18 -0.42 3.95 16.72
CA GLU A 18 -0.52 4.91 15.62
C GLU A 18 -1.43 4.23 14.60
N GLU A 19 -2.74 4.50 14.69
CA GLU A 19 -3.72 4.10 13.69
C GLU A 19 -3.25 4.68 12.35
N SER A 20 -2.50 3.88 11.62
CA SER A 20 -1.97 4.30 10.33
C SER A 20 -3.16 4.34 9.39
N ALA A 21 -3.46 5.53 8.88
CA ALA A 21 -4.51 5.76 7.90
C ALA A 21 -3.89 6.07 6.54
N ILE A 22 -4.56 5.62 5.48
CA ILE A 22 -4.23 5.98 4.10
C ILE A 22 -5.31 6.90 3.54
N CYS A 23 -4.86 7.85 2.75
CA CYS A 23 -5.69 8.81 2.05
C CYS A 23 -5.53 8.54 0.55
N LEU A 24 -6.65 8.37 -0.15
CA LEU A 24 -6.73 8.31 -1.61
C LEU A 24 -7.29 9.65 -2.09
N GLU A 25 -6.51 10.38 -2.87
CA GLU A 25 -6.90 11.66 -3.46
C GLU A 25 -6.96 11.52 -4.98
N GLU A 26 -8.10 11.83 -5.57
CA GLU A 26 -8.21 12.02 -7.02
C GLU A 26 -7.58 13.38 -7.38
N ILE A 27 -6.53 13.37 -8.22
CA ILE A 27 -5.75 14.59 -8.46
C ILE A 27 -6.57 15.67 -9.17
N GLU A 28 -7.48 15.26 -10.07
CA GLU A 28 -8.29 16.18 -10.88
C GLU A 28 -9.39 16.86 -10.05
N THR A 29 -10.13 16.08 -9.26
CA THR A 29 -11.28 16.57 -8.47
C THR A 29 -10.85 17.09 -7.09
N LYS A 30 -9.65 16.70 -6.62
CA LYS A 30 -9.16 16.90 -5.25
C LYS A 30 -10.06 16.27 -4.18
N GLU A 31 -10.95 15.36 -4.56
CA GLU A 31 -11.70 14.57 -3.61
C GLU A 31 -10.75 13.62 -2.88
N THR A 32 -10.84 13.60 -1.54
CA THR A 32 -9.98 12.75 -0.70
C THR A 32 -10.83 11.81 0.14
N LEU A 33 -10.52 10.52 0.07
CA LEU A 33 -11.12 9.47 0.88
C LEU A 33 -10.09 8.95 1.88
N GLY A 34 -10.43 8.96 3.16
CA GLY A 34 -9.59 8.44 4.25
C GLY A 34 -10.02 7.04 4.67
N PHE A 35 -9.04 6.15 4.87
CA PHE A 35 -9.25 4.77 5.30
C PHE A 35 -8.35 4.46 6.50
N LEU A 36 -8.94 3.92 7.58
CA LEU A 36 -8.22 3.48 8.77
C LEU A 36 -7.55 2.12 8.55
N THR A 37 -6.53 2.07 7.69
CA THR A 37 -5.73 0.87 7.44
C THR A 37 -4.26 1.20 7.18
N SER A 38 -3.37 0.31 7.63
CA SER A 38 -1.95 0.33 7.27
C SER A 38 -1.65 -0.48 6.02
N HIS A 39 -2.55 -1.33 5.52
CA HIS A 39 -2.27 -2.23 4.39
C HIS A 39 -3.27 -2.00 3.26
N PHE A 40 -2.76 -2.04 2.02
CA PHE A 40 -3.56 -1.99 0.81
C PHE A 40 -2.83 -2.69 -0.34
N PHE A 41 -3.59 -3.08 -1.35
CA PHE A 41 -3.05 -3.68 -2.57
C PHE A 41 -3.42 -2.84 -3.78
N LEU A 42 -2.53 -2.80 -4.76
CA LEU A 42 -2.79 -2.21 -6.05
C LEU A 42 -2.73 -3.31 -7.10
N GLU A 43 -3.73 -3.34 -7.96
CA GLU A 43 -3.79 -4.31 -9.06
C GLU A 43 -4.07 -3.59 -10.37
N PHE A 44 -3.29 -3.92 -11.39
CA PHE A 44 -3.43 -3.35 -12.72
C PHE A 44 -2.91 -4.32 -13.77
N LYS A 45 -3.33 -4.13 -15.02
CA LYS A 45 -2.87 -4.92 -16.14
C LYS A 45 -1.67 -4.26 -16.82
N HIS A 46 -0.59 -5.00 -17.04
CA HIS A 46 0.60 -4.48 -17.71
C HIS A 46 0.25 -4.06 -19.15
N SER A 47 0.58 -2.83 -19.53
CA SER A 47 0.12 -2.24 -20.80
C SER A 47 0.71 -2.89 -22.05
N ILE A 48 1.92 -3.45 -21.96
CA ILE A 48 2.64 -4.03 -23.11
C ILE A 48 2.42 -5.55 -23.20
N TYR A 49 2.52 -6.23 -22.07
CA TYR A 49 2.57 -7.69 -22.00
C TYR A 49 1.24 -8.30 -21.54
N GLY A 50 0.36 -7.50 -20.94
CA GLY A 50 -0.99 -7.91 -20.57
C GLY A 50 -1.07 -8.81 -19.34
N GLY A 51 0.02 -9.07 -18.62
CA GLY A 51 -0.02 -9.76 -17.34
C GLY A 51 -0.68 -8.89 -16.27
N ASP A 52 -1.39 -9.54 -15.35
CA ASP A 52 -1.92 -8.87 -14.17
C ASP A 52 -0.77 -8.66 -13.17
N VAL A 53 -0.66 -7.44 -12.65
CA VAL A 53 0.40 -7.02 -11.74
C VAL A 53 -0.22 -6.58 -10.42
N VAL A 54 0.31 -7.10 -9.32
CA VAL A 54 -0.16 -6.78 -7.96
C VAL A 54 0.99 -6.23 -7.12
N LEU A 55 0.75 -5.09 -6.48
CA LEU A 55 1.66 -4.48 -5.50
C LEU A 55 1.07 -4.62 -4.10
N THR A 56 1.85 -5.17 -3.16
CA THR A 56 1.48 -5.18 -1.73
C THR A 56 2.10 -3.99 -1.04
N CYS A 57 1.27 -3.09 -0.51
CA CYS A 57 1.71 -1.85 0.10
C CYS A 57 1.36 -1.80 1.60
N LYS A 58 2.24 -1.17 2.38
CA LYS A 58 2.03 -0.96 3.81
C LYS A 58 2.50 0.42 4.27
N VAL A 59 1.76 1.09 5.16
CA VAL A 59 2.22 2.29 5.86
C VAL A 59 3.06 1.91 7.08
N VAL A 60 4.28 2.44 7.15
CA VAL A 60 5.20 2.26 8.28
C VAL A 60 5.94 3.58 8.53
N GLY A 61 5.83 4.13 9.75
CA GLY A 61 6.54 5.35 10.14
C GLY A 61 6.23 6.55 9.25
N GLY A 62 4.95 6.74 8.91
CA GLY A 62 4.50 7.86 8.07
C GLY A 62 4.91 7.79 6.60
N LYS A 63 5.38 6.63 6.11
CA LYS A 63 5.70 6.38 4.69
C LYS A 63 4.97 5.16 4.17
N ILE A 64 4.71 5.12 2.86
CA ILE A 64 4.27 3.91 2.17
C ILE A 64 5.49 3.08 1.83
N VAL A 65 5.40 1.78 2.11
CA VAL A 65 6.37 0.76 1.78
C VAL A 65 5.73 -0.21 0.79
N VAL A 66 6.27 -0.30 -0.42
CA VAL A 66 5.90 -1.33 -1.39
C VAL A 66 6.73 -2.56 -1.06
N LYS A 67 6.09 -3.61 -0.54
CA LYS A 67 6.77 -4.82 -0.06
C LYS A 67 7.05 -5.80 -1.17
N THR A 68 6.03 -6.14 -1.93
CA THR A 68 6.11 -7.13 -3.00
C THR A 68 5.50 -6.63 -4.28
N LEU A 69 6.02 -7.15 -5.38
CA LEU A 69 5.48 -7.08 -6.72
C LEU A 69 5.20 -8.51 -7.16
N GLU A 70 4.01 -8.78 -7.67
CA GLU A 70 3.61 -10.08 -8.20
C GLU A 70 3.07 -9.92 -9.61
N SER A 71 3.27 -10.92 -10.47
CA SER A 71 2.55 -11.04 -11.72
C SER A 71 2.26 -12.49 -12.06
N ASP A 72 1.18 -12.73 -12.81
CA ASP A 72 0.88 -14.04 -13.41
C ASP A 72 1.65 -14.30 -14.71
N ASP A 73 2.35 -13.29 -15.22
CA ASP A 73 3.12 -13.33 -16.46
C ASP A 73 4.59 -12.95 -16.21
N GLU A 74 5.50 -13.77 -16.76
CA GLU A 74 6.94 -13.60 -16.55
C GLU A 74 7.46 -12.32 -17.21
N ALA A 75 6.99 -12.02 -18.43
CA ALA A 75 7.43 -10.84 -19.16
C ALA A 75 7.02 -9.55 -18.41
N SER A 76 5.81 -9.54 -17.87
CA SER A 76 5.25 -8.42 -17.09
C SER A 76 6.04 -8.15 -15.81
N ILE A 77 6.47 -9.16 -15.05
CA ILE A 77 7.33 -8.91 -13.87
C ILE A 77 8.75 -8.52 -14.27
N SER A 78 9.31 -9.15 -15.32
CA SER A 78 10.68 -8.91 -15.79
C SER A 78 10.90 -7.48 -16.28
N TYR A 79 9.83 -6.79 -16.69
CA TYR A 79 9.87 -5.38 -17.04
C TYR A 79 10.30 -4.49 -15.86
N TYR A 80 9.95 -4.88 -14.64
CA TYR A 80 10.22 -4.09 -13.43
C TYR A 80 11.46 -4.57 -12.68
N THR A 81 11.80 -5.86 -12.76
CA THR A 81 12.92 -6.44 -12.03
C THR A 81 13.35 -7.77 -12.62
N ASP A 82 14.67 -8.01 -12.64
CA ASP A 82 15.25 -9.33 -12.96
C ASP A 82 15.30 -10.25 -11.72
N LEU A 83 14.99 -9.73 -10.53
CA LEU A 83 15.09 -10.43 -9.25
C LEU A 83 13.70 -10.89 -8.77
N TYR A 84 13.19 -11.96 -9.37
CA TYR A 84 11.93 -12.59 -8.98
C TYR A 84 12.06 -14.12 -8.84
N LYS A 85 11.10 -14.74 -8.16
CA LYS A 85 10.98 -16.19 -8.01
C LYS A 85 9.58 -16.67 -8.38
N PRO A 86 9.44 -17.84 -9.05
CA PRO A 86 8.13 -18.44 -9.26
C PRO A 86 7.58 -18.99 -7.94
N VAL A 87 6.34 -18.65 -7.59
CA VAL A 87 5.61 -19.10 -6.41
C VAL A 87 4.16 -19.37 -6.82
N GLU A 88 3.70 -20.61 -6.65
CA GLU A 88 2.28 -20.99 -6.82
C GLU A 88 1.63 -20.49 -8.12
N GLY A 89 2.32 -20.58 -9.26
CA GLY A 89 1.80 -20.15 -10.56
C GLY A 89 1.88 -18.65 -10.82
N LYS A 90 2.54 -17.90 -9.94
CA LYS A 90 2.89 -16.49 -10.12
C LYS A 90 4.40 -16.30 -10.09
N PHE A 91 4.84 -15.12 -10.49
CA PHE A 91 6.19 -14.62 -10.27
C PHE A 91 6.14 -13.52 -9.21
N VAL A 92 7.05 -13.59 -8.24
CA VAL A 92 7.04 -12.71 -7.06
C VAL A 92 8.44 -12.11 -6.84
N ALA A 93 8.49 -10.80 -6.65
CA ALA A 93 9.69 -10.05 -6.29
C ALA A 93 9.48 -9.27 -4.98
N GLU A 94 10.55 -9.17 -4.19
CA GLU A 94 10.61 -8.32 -3.00
C GLU A 94 11.27 -6.98 -3.39
N ILE A 95 10.61 -5.86 -3.09
CA ILE A 95 11.02 -4.53 -3.55
C ILE A 95 11.45 -3.63 -2.38
N GLU A 96 10.73 -3.69 -1.26
CA GLU A 96 10.96 -2.89 -0.04
C GLU A 96 11.18 -1.37 -0.24
N GLU A 97 10.59 -0.80 -1.29
CA GLU A 97 10.73 0.63 -1.60
C GLU A 97 9.88 1.50 -0.67
N LYS A 98 10.43 2.64 -0.24
CA LYS A 98 9.77 3.60 0.65
C LYS A 98 9.49 4.92 -0.09
N MET A 99 8.27 5.40 0.02
CA MET A 99 7.84 6.64 -0.63
C MET A 99 6.82 7.40 0.22
N ASP A 100 6.70 8.70 -0.02
CA ASP A 100 5.73 9.55 0.68
C ASP A 100 4.32 9.41 0.10
N ALA A 101 4.22 9.01 -1.18
CA ALA A 101 2.97 8.74 -1.87
C ALA A 101 3.18 7.76 -3.03
N VAL A 102 2.15 6.99 -3.37
CA VAL A 102 2.06 6.19 -4.60
C VAL A 102 1.12 6.90 -5.57
N VAL A 103 1.54 7.10 -6.81
CA VAL A 103 0.67 7.61 -7.88
C VAL A 103 0.14 6.42 -8.67
N VAL A 104 -1.17 6.36 -8.84
CA VAL A 104 -1.88 5.30 -9.56
C VAL A 104 -2.64 5.91 -10.73
N ASN A 105 -2.65 5.22 -11.86
CA ASN A 105 -3.33 5.69 -13.07
C ASN A 105 -4.83 5.32 -13.05
N GLU A 106 -5.58 5.83 -14.02
CA GLU A 106 -6.95 5.39 -14.30
C GLU A 106 -7.00 3.88 -14.57
N GLY A 107 -8.08 3.23 -14.09
CA GLY A 107 -8.32 1.80 -14.27
C GLY A 107 -7.52 0.89 -13.32
N TRP A 108 -6.75 1.46 -12.40
CA TRP A 108 -6.07 0.70 -11.36
C TRP A 108 -7.05 0.34 -10.25
N LYS A 109 -6.96 -0.89 -9.76
CA LYS A 109 -7.77 -1.38 -8.65
C LYS A 109 -7.02 -1.19 -7.33
N VAL A 110 -7.61 -0.41 -6.43
CA VAL A 110 -7.12 -0.19 -5.07
C VAL A 110 -7.95 -1.06 -4.13
N LYS A 111 -7.32 -2.01 -3.45
CA LYS A 111 -7.97 -2.95 -2.53
C LYS A 111 -7.63 -2.59 -1.09
N ILE A 112 -8.64 -2.21 -0.31
CA ILE A 112 -8.52 -1.71 1.06
C ILE A 112 -9.56 -2.41 1.95
N GLN A 113 -9.10 -3.15 2.97
CA GLN A 113 -9.98 -3.81 3.95
C GLN A 113 -11.12 -4.65 3.34
N GLY A 114 -10.82 -5.35 2.23
CA GLY A 114 -11.81 -6.17 1.51
C GLY A 114 -12.72 -5.40 0.55
N ASN A 115 -12.63 -4.07 0.50
CA ASN A 115 -13.26 -3.25 -0.54
C ASN A 115 -12.32 -3.10 -1.73
N GLU A 116 -12.88 -3.04 -2.93
CA GLU A 116 -12.18 -2.78 -4.18
C GLU A 116 -12.72 -1.49 -4.79
N PHE A 117 -11.81 -0.59 -5.17
CA PHE A 117 -12.13 0.66 -5.84
C PHE A 117 -11.31 0.74 -7.12
N GLU A 118 -11.97 0.93 -8.25
CA GLU A 118 -11.29 1.22 -9.50
C GLU A 118 -11.13 2.74 -9.64
N THR A 119 -9.90 3.19 -9.89
CA THR A 119 -9.58 4.61 -10.03
C THR A 119 -10.17 5.17 -11.32
N LYS A 120 -10.89 6.28 -11.21
CA LYS A 120 -11.52 6.96 -12.36
C LYS A 120 -10.61 7.94 -13.08
N SER A 121 -9.52 8.32 -12.43
CA SER A 121 -8.52 9.28 -12.93
C SER A 121 -7.19 9.01 -12.21
N VAL A 122 -6.14 9.75 -12.59
CA VAL A 122 -4.88 9.69 -11.87
C VAL A 122 -5.11 10.07 -10.41
N SER A 123 -4.75 9.16 -9.52
CA SER A 123 -4.98 9.31 -8.09
C SER A 123 -3.68 9.15 -7.32
N ARG A 124 -3.62 9.75 -6.14
CA ARG A 124 -2.48 9.70 -5.23
C ARG A 124 -2.90 9.02 -3.93
N ILE A 125 -2.15 8.01 -3.52
CA ILE A 125 -2.31 7.34 -2.24
C ILE A 125 -1.17 7.76 -1.33
N PHE A 126 -1.48 8.26 -0.12
CA PHE A 126 -0.49 8.75 0.83
C PHE A 126 -0.92 8.49 2.28
N PRO A 127 0.00 8.44 3.25
CA PRO A 127 -0.36 8.36 4.67
C PRO A 127 -1.12 9.62 5.09
N CYS A 128 -2.29 9.46 5.70
CA CYS A 128 -3.06 10.61 6.17
C CYS A 128 -2.28 11.37 7.26
N ARG A 129 -2.39 12.70 7.25
CA ARG A 129 -1.89 13.57 8.30
C ARG A 129 -3.10 14.34 8.83
N TRP A 130 -3.66 13.91 9.95
CA TRP A 130 -4.79 14.58 10.62
C TRP A 130 -4.30 15.36 11.82
#